data_AF-A0A8J7X546-F1
#
_entry.id   AF-A0A8J7X546-F1
#
_cell.length_a   1.000
_cell.length_b   1.000
_cell.length_c   1.000
_cell.angle_alpha   90.00
_cell.angle_beta   90.00
_cell.angle_gamma   90.00
#
_symmetry.space_group_name_H-M   'P 1'
#
loop_
_entity.id
_entity.type
_entity.pdbx_description
1 polymer ?
#
loop_
_entity_poly.entity_id
_entity_poly.type
_entity_poly.pdbx_seq_one_letter_code
_entity_poly.pdbx_strand_id
1 'polypeptide(L)'
;MTKNLEIGIRFGTVEGFIKGGKEVRVKAEAIPRILSGERIRLLGEINGKDNISEISHRLNRRIEHVSRDLALLKEHGIIRFERKGREKIPAVIDHEMVIRI
;
A
#
# COMPACT_ATOMS: atom_id res chain seq x y z
N MET A 1 -17.66 -10.19 15.52
CA MET A 1 -17.73 -8.90 16.21
C MET A 1 -17.13 -7.86 15.26
N THR A 2 -17.98 -7.11 14.57
CA THR A 2 -17.57 -6.14 13.54
C THR A 2 -16.96 -4.93 14.23
N LYS A 3 -15.68 -4.67 14.01
CA LYS A 3 -15.00 -3.49 14.57
C LYS A 3 -15.32 -2.29 13.68
N ASN A 4 -16.07 -1.33 14.21
CA ASN A 4 -16.34 -0.06 13.53
C ASN A 4 -15.12 0.87 13.64
N LEU A 5 -14.86 1.63 12.57
CA LEU A 5 -13.79 2.63 12.44
C LEU A 5 -14.40 4.05 12.48
N GLU A 6 -13.81 4.92 13.28
CA GLU A 6 -14.14 6.35 13.39
C GLU A 6 -12.99 7.19 12.82
N ILE A 7 -13.31 8.27 12.08
CA ILE A 7 -12.34 9.20 11.48
C ILE A 7 -12.78 10.63 11.80
N GLY A 8 -11.83 11.48 12.22
CA GLY A 8 -12.02 12.91 12.42
C GLY A 8 -11.13 13.71 11.46
N ILE A 9 -11.70 14.77 10.85
CA ILE A 9 -10.95 15.71 10.01
C ILE A 9 -10.45 16.85 10.91
N ARG A 10 -9.13 17.07 10.96
CA ARG A 10 -8.53 18.31 11.51
C ARG A 10 -7.66 18.96 10.43
N PHE A 11 -8.07 20.15 9.98
CA PHE A 11 -7.30 21.13 9.21
C PHE A 11 -6.31 20.56 8.18
N GLY A 12 -6.79 20.27 6.96
CA GLY A 12 -5.94 20.02 5.78
C GLY A 12 -5.15 18.70 5.79
N THR A 13 -5.31 17.87 6.82
CA THR A 13 -4.67 16.56 6.94
C THR A 13 -5.76 15.49 7.05
N VAL A 14 -5.70 14.46 6.20
CA VAL A 14 -6.54 13.27 6.35
C VAL A 14 -5.74 12.28 7.20
N GLU A 15 -6.16 12.10 8.44
CA GLU A 15 -5.60 11.11 9.34
C GLU A 15 -6.43 9.82 9.22
N GLY A 16 -5.82 8.77 8.65
CA GLY A 16 -6.40 7.44 8.61
C GLY A 16 -6.02 6.66 9.87
N PHE A 17 -7.01 6.16 10.60
CA PHE A 17 -6.79 5.32 11.79
C PHE A 17 -6.92 3.85 11.42
N ILE A 18 -6.00 3.01 11.90
CA ILE A 18 -6.12 1.54 11.86
C ILE A 18 -6.04 1.05 13.30
N LYS A 19 -7.07 0.35 13.78
CA LYS A 19 -7.13 -0.13 15.17
C LYS A 19 -6.20 -1.34 15.36
N GLY A 20 -4.97 -1.08 15.83
CA GLY A 20 -3.92 -2.07 16.08
C GLY A 20 -2.75 -2.02 15.09
N GLY A 21 -2.81 -1.10 14.13
CA GLY A 21 -1.80 -0.89 13.09
C GLY A 21 -0.89 0.31 13.36
N LYS A 22 0.15 0.46 12.54
CA LYS A 22 1.03 1.64 12.57
C LYS A 22 0.33 2.80 11.85
N GLU A 23 0.21 3.95 12.51
CA GLU A 23 -0.41 5.15 11.94
C GLU A 23 0.40 5.64 10.72
N VAL A 24 -0.26 5.80 9.57
CA VAL A 24 0.34 6.36 8.35
C VAL A 24 -0.35 7.70 8.05
N ARG A 25 0.37 8.81 8.29
CA ARG A 25 -0.11 10.16 8.00
C ARG A 25 0.28 10.57 6.59
N VAL A 26 -0.72 10.94 5.79
CA VAL A 26 -0.51 11.43 4.43
C VAL A 26 -1.35 12.68 4.23
N LYS A 27 -0.80 13.69 3.55
CA LYS A 27 -1.60 14.85 3.15
C LYS A 27 -2.70 14.40 2.20
N ALA A 28 -3.91 14.93 2.36
CA ALA A 28 -5.07 14.56 1.55
C ALA A 28 -4.82 14.73 0.04
N GLU A 29 -4.21 15.85 -0.32
CA GLU A 29 -3.77 16.20 -1.68
C GLU A 29 -2.77 15.19 -2.29
N ALA A 30 -2.01 14.47 -1.46
CA ALA A 30 -1.07 13.47 -1.94
C ALA A 30 -1.74 12.11 -2.20
N ILE A 31 -2.96 11.87 -1.71
CA ILE A 31 -3.66 10.58 -1.84
C ILE A 31 -3.81 10.16 -3.32
N PRO A 32 -4.35 10.99 -4.23
CA PRO A 32 -4.49 10.60 -5.64
C PRO A 32 -3.13 10.32 -6.31
N ARG A 33 -2.08 11.03 -5.87
CA ARG A 33 -0.70 10.84 -6.35
C ARG A 33 -0.07 9.56 -5.82
N ILE A 34 -0.49 9.03 -4.68
CA ILE A 34 0.07 7.83 -4.05
C ILE A 34 -0.78 6.59 -4.37
N LEU A 35 -2.08 6.74 -4.55
CA LEU A 35 -3.03 5.65 -4.76
C LEU A 35 -3.74 5.82 -6.10
N SER A 36 -2.97 5.79 -7.19
CA SER A 36 -3.55 5.72 -8.53
C SER A 36 -4.26 4.39 -8.73
N GLY A 37 -5.15 4.32 -9.72
CA GLY A 37 -5.86 3.07 -10.06
C GLY A 37 -4.91 1.89 -10.33
N GLU A 38 -3.77 2.12 -10.99
CA GLU A 38 -2.76 1.07 -11.22
C GLU A 38 -2.11 0.59 -9.91
N ARG A 39 -1.83 1.50 -8.97
CA ARG A 39 -1.24 1.13 -7.68
C ARG A 39 -2.23 0.45 -6.75
N ILE A 40 -3.51 0.82 -6.81
CA ILE A 40 -4.56 0.09 -6.11
C ILE A 40 -4.67 -1.35 -6.65
N ARG A 41 -4.63 -1.53 -7.98
CA ARG A 41 -4.59 -2.88 -8.58
C ARG A 41 -3.35 -3.65 -8.14
N LEU A 42 -2.18 -3.01 -8.15
CA LEU A 42 -0.93 -3.61 -7.67
C LEU A 42 -1.05 -4.06 -6.21
N LEU A 43 -1.61 -3.24 -5.32
CA LEU A 43 -1.82 -3.61 -3.92
C LEU A 43 -2.72 -4.85 -3.80
N GLY A 44 -3.74 -4.98 -4.64
CA GLY A 44 -4.59 -6.18 -4.71
C GLY A 44 -3.86 -7.46 -5.14
N GLU A 45 -2.74 -7.34 -5.85
CA GLU A 45 -1.93 -8.49 -6.29
C GLU A 45 -0.85 -8.91 -5.29
N ILE A 46 -0.58 -8.10 -4.25
CA ILE A 46 0.42 -8.41 -3.23
C ILE A 46 -0.16 -9.42 -2.24
N ASN A 47 0.37 -10.64 -2.26
CA ASN A 47 -0.06 -11.75 -1.39
C ASN A 47 0.99 -12.17 -0.34
N GLY A 48 2.13 -11.46 -0.27
CA GLY A 48 3.22 -11.77 0.65
C GLY A 48 4.03 -13.04 0.32
N LYS A 49 3.85 -13.62 -0.87
CA LYS A 49 4.56 -14.83 -1.31
C LYS A 49 5.37 -14.62 -2.58
N ASP A 50 4.89 -13.74 -3.46
CA ASP A 50 5.43 -13.58 -4.80
C ASP A 50 6.44 -12.45 -4.88
N ASN A 51 7.43 -12.61 -5.74
CA ASN A 51 8.40 -11.57 -6.03
C ASN A 51 7.89 -10.57 -7.09
N ILE A 52 8.67 -9.52 -7.33
CA ILE A 52 8.31 -8.43 -8.26
C ILE A 52 8.07 -8.96 -9.68
N SER A 53 8.85 -9.94 -10.14
CA SER A 53 8.74 -10.49 -11.50
C SER A 53 7.41 -11.21 -11.68
N GLU A 54 7.01 -12.03 -10.72
CA GLU A 54 5.74 -12.76 -10.72
C GLU A 54 4.54 -11.83 -10.72
N ILE A 55 4.56 -10.79 -9.87
CA ILE A 55 3.52 -9.76 -9.81
C ILE A 55 3.44 -9.00 -11.15
N SER A 56 4.59 -8.69 -11.75
CA SER A 56 4.68 -8.02 -13.05
C SER A 56 4.03 -8.82 -14.17
N HIS A 57 4.28 -10.13 -14.20
CA HIS A 57 3.68 -11.03 -15.18
C HIS A 57 2.17 -11.10 -15.04
N ARG A 58 1.62 -11.24 -13.82
CA ARG A 58 0.16 -11.26 -13.60
C ARG A 58 -0.52 -9.97 -14.00
N LEU A 59 0.09 -8.83 -13.67
CA LEU A 59 -0.44 -7.52 -14.04
C LEU A 59 -0.26 -7.19 -15.53
N ASN A 60 0.49 -8.02 -16.28
CA ASN A 60 0.94 -7.72 -17.64
C ASN A 60 1.58 -6.32 -17.73
N ARG A 61 2.41 -5.97 -16.75
CA ARG A 61 3.13 -4.69 -16.66
C ARG A 61 4.64 -4.94 -16.75
N ARG A 62 5.41 -3.89 -17.05
CA ARG A 62 6.87 -3.92 -17.04
C ARG A 62 7.41 -3.96 -15.60
N ILE A 63 8.44 -4.77 -15.36
CA ILE A 63 9.04 -4.97 -14.02
C ILE A 63 9.51 -3.64 -13.43
N GLU A 64 10.09 -2.76 -14.26
CA GLU A 64 10.59 -1.46 -13.81
C GLU A 64 9.47 -0.55 -13.32
N HIS A 65 8.27 -0.67 -13.89
CA HIS A 65 7.09 0.12 -13.52
C HIS A 65 6.54 -0.38 -12.18
N VAL A 66 6.41 -1.70 -12.04
CA VAL A 66 6.00 -2.32 -10.77
C VAL A 66 6.99 -2.01 -9.66
N SER A 67 8.29 -2.13 -9.92
CA SER A 67 9.34 -1.81 -8.94
C SER A 67 9.27 -0.35 -8.47
N ARG A 68 9.07 0.61 -9.39
CA ARG A 68 8.89 2.02 -9.05
C ARG A 68 7.65 2.28 -8.21
N ASP A 69 6.52 1.66 -8.56
CA ASP A 69 5.29 1.78 -7.80
C ASP A 69 5.45 1.20 -6.39
N LEU A 70 6.06 0.01 -6.24
CA LEU A 70 6.33 -0.60 -4.94
C LEU A 70 7.30 0.24 -4.10
N ALA A 71 8.30 0.88 -4.73
CA ALA A 71 9.21 1.78 -4.02
C ALA A 71 8.48 2.99 -3.44
N LEU A 72 7.60 3.63 -4.22
CA LEU A 72 6.76 4.74 -3.76
C LEU A 72 5.83 4.32 -2.62
N LEU A 73 5.16 3.17 -2.76
CA LEU A 73 4.27 2.65 -1.73
C LEU A 73 5.03 2.32 -0.42
N LYS A 74 6.28 1.84 -0.54
CA LYS A 74 7.17 1.60 0.61
C LYS A 74 7.59 2.92 1.28
N GLU A 75 7.94 3.94 0.50
CA GLU A 75 8.30 5.27 1.02
C GLU A 75 7.18 5.86 1.87
N HIS A 76 5.93 5.63 1.47
CA HIS A 76 4.75 6.04 2.22
C HIS A 76 4.29 5.04 3.30
N GLY A 77 5.07 4.00 3.58
CA GLY A 77 4.75 3.05 4.66
C GLY A 77 3.52 2.18 4.43
N ILE A 78 3.08 2.03 3.18
CA ILE A 78 1.92 1.20 2.81
C ILE A 78 2.34 -0.27 2.69
N ILE A 79 3.54 -0.51 2.15
CA ILE A 79 4.12 -1.84 2.03
C ILE A 79 5.51 -1.90 2.67
N ARG A 80 5.94 -3.11 2.98
CA ARG A 80 7.32 -3.46 3.30
C ARG A 80 7.84 -4.47 2.29
N PHE A 81 9.14 -4.70 2.33
CA PHE A 81 9.75 -5.80 1.62
C PHE A 81 10.35 -6.77 2.61
N GLU A 82 9.99 -8.04 2.44
CA GLU A 82 10.55 -9.16 3.16
C GLU A 82 11.61 -9.84 2.29
N ARG A 83 12.53 -10.56 2.94
CA ARG A 83 13.54 -11.36 2.25
C ARG A 83 13.21 -12.83 2.41
N LYS A 84 13.18 -13.54 1.29
CA LYS A 84 13.09 -15.01 1.25
C LYS A 84 14.24 -15.53 0.41
N GLY A 85 15.30 -15.98 1.09
CA GLY A 85 16.58 -16.27 0.43
C GLY A 85 17.18 -15.03 -0.22
N ARG A 86 17.39 -15.07 -1.54
CA ARG A 86 17.91 -13.94 -2.33
C ARG A 86 16.81 -13.02 -2.88
N GLU A 87 15.54 -13.40 -2.72
CA GLU A 87 14.42 -12.69 -3.31
C GLU A 87 13.83 -11.65 -2.36
N LYS A 88 13.27 -10.61 -2.99
CA LYS A 88 12.61 -9.48 -2.32
C LYS A 88 11.11 -9.59 -2.57
N ILE A 89 10.36 -9.87 -1.51
CA ILE A 89 8.92 -10.12 -1.57
C ILE A 89 8.20 -8.90 -0.98
N PRO A 90 7.38 -8.17 -1.75
CA PRO A 90 6.53 -7.13 -1.18
C PRO A 90 5.44 -7.73 -0.29
N ALA A 91 5.15 -7.07 0.83
CA ALA A 91 4.06 -7.40 1.72
C ALA A 91 3.37 -6.11 2.18
N VAL A 92 2.04 -6.09 2.18
CA VAL A 92 1.28 -4.95 2.73
C VAL A 92 1.51 -4.88 4.23
N ILE A 93 1.74 -3.68 4.77
CA ILE A 93 2.07 -3.51 6.19
C ILE A 93 0.88 -3.86 7.09
N ASP A 94 -0.34 -3.63 6.62
CA ASP A 94 -1.57 -3.94 7.34
C ASP A 94 -2.64 -4.51 6.42
N HIS A 95 -3.49 -5.40 6.93
CA HIS A 95 -4.46 -6.12 6.11
C HIS A 95 -5.69 -5.27 5.72
N GLU A 96 -5.87 -4.09 6.32
CA GLU A 96 -7.01 -3.22 6.06
C GLU A 96 -6.57 -1.74 6.03
N MET A 97 -6.71 -1.10 4.88
CA MET A 97 -6.47 0.34 4.69
C MET A 97 -7.80 1.00 4.31
N VAL A 98 -8.37 1.79 5.23
CA VAL A 98 -9.63 2.50 5.00
C VAL A 98 -9.34 3.97 4.74
N ILE A 99 -9.77 4.45 3.57
CA ILE A 99 -9.66 5.86 3.17
C ILE A 99 -11.07 6.40 3.09
N ARG A 100 -11.39 7.38 3.94
CA ARG A 100 -12.65 8.12 3.86
C ARG A 100 -12.32 9.59 3.62
N ILE A 101 -12.98 10.14 2.61
CA ILE A 101 -12.86 11.53 2.17
C ILE A 101 -14.12 12.25 2.63
#